data_AF-W7DFB7-F1
#
_entry.id   AF-W7DFB7-F1
#
_cell.length_a   1.000
_cell.length_b   1.000
_cell.length_c   1.000
_cell.angle_alpha   90.00
_cell.angle_beta   90.00
_cell.angle_gamma   90.00
#
_symmetry.space_group_name_H-M   'P 1'
#
loop_
_entity.id
_entity.type
_entity.pdbx_description
1 polymer ?
#
loop_
_entity_poly.entity_id
_entity_poly.type
_entity_poly.pdbx_seq_one_letter_code
_entity_poly.pdbx_strand_id
1 'polypeptide(L)'
;MEEPKRWQKGCILCWLLEPEFSFEIFLTRPIELNGMTKNQCMCTLYWLEAKKYIYRHHLSRHEYGLTRRGKRWYKLYRQIEVEMVFPRWQTLVERSERKKRGNWTNKN
;
A
#
# COMPACT_ATOMS: atom_id res chain seq x y z
N MET A 1 -2.13 -13.84 -14.29
CA MET A 1 -2.34 -13.13 -13.01
C MET A 1 -3.62 -12.33 -13.15
N GLU A 2 -4.59 -12.56 -12.27
CA GLU A 2 -5.85 -11.79 -12.25
C GLU A 2 -5.58 -10.30 -11.99
N GLU A 3 -6.39 -9.42 -12.57
CA GLU A 3 -6.25 -7.98 -12.35
C GLU A 3 -6.79 -7.60 -10.96
N PRO A 4 -5.99 -6.92 -10.11
CA PRO A 4 -6.45 -6.46 -8.81
C PRO A 4 -7.60 -5.46 -8.95
N LYS A 5 -8.46 -5.44 -7.93
CA LYS A 5 -9.55 -4.47 -7.85
C LYS A 5 -8.99 -3.06 -7.95
N ARG A 6 -9.79 -2.20 -8.57
CA ARG A 6 -9.50 -0.78 -8.77
C ARG A 6 -8.91 -0.15 -7.49
N TRP A 7 -9.67 -0.12 -6.39
CA TRP A 7 -9.24 0.48 -5.12
C TRP A 7 -7.93 -0.07 -4.55
N GLN A 8 -7.61 -1.35 -4.80
CA GLN A 8 -6.36 -1.96 -4.33
C GLN A 8 -5.15 -1.32 -5.02
N LYS A 9 -5.26 -1.11 -6.35
CA LYS A 9 -4.25 -0.41 -7.15
C LYS A 9 -4.09 1.02 -6.64
N GLY A 10 -5.20 1.72 -6.38
CA GLY A 10 -5.19 3.08 -5.82
C GLY A 10 -4.44 3.18 -4.49
N CYS A 11 -4.74 2.30 -3.53
CA CYS A 11 -4.06 2.25 -2.24
C CYS A 11 -2.54 2.07 -2.38
N ILE A 12 -2.10 1.09 -3.17
CA ILE A 12 -0.67 0.83 -3.37
C ILE A 12 0.04 2.04 -3.99
N LEU A 13 -0.55 2.66 -5.01
CA LEU A 13 0.03 3.84 -5.64
C LEU A 13 0.13 5.02 -4.67
N CYS A 14 -0.88 5.22 -3.81
CA CYS A 14 -0.85 6.23 -2.75
C CYS A 14 0.31 5.97 -1.80
N TRP A 15 0.42 4.76 -1.24
CA TRP A 15 1.46 4.45 -0.28
C TRP A 15 2.86 4.57 -0.87
N LEU A 16 3.07 4.19 -2.13
CA LEU A 16 4.37 4.34 -2.81
C LEU A 16 4.78 5.80 -3.08
N LEU A 17 3.88 6.77 -2.86
CA LEU A 17 4.22 8.20 -2.88
C LEU A 17 4.58 8.75 -1.50
N GLU A 18 4.25 8.03 -0.43
CA GLU A 18 4.51 8.47 0.94
C GLU A 18 5.96 8.19 1.30
N PRO A 19 6.75 9.21 1.69
CA PRO A 19 8.15 9.05 2.10
C PRO A 19 8.36 8.03 3.22
N GLU A 20 7.35 7.86 4.07
CA GLU A 20 7.38 6.98 5.24
C GLU A 20 6.99 5.54 4.90
N PHE A 21 6.52 5.28 3.67
CA PHE A 21 6.19 3.92 3.26
C PHE A 21 7.45 3.06 3.18
N SER A 22 7.48 2.03 4.00
CA SER A 22 8.52 1.00 3.98
C SER A 22 7.87 -0.35 3.79
N PHE A 23 8.27 -1.01 2.71
CA PHE A 23 7.79 -2.36 2.42
C PHE A 23 8.30 -3.38 3.44
N GLU A 24 9.46 -3.15 4.04
CA GLU A 24 9.96 -3.97 5.14
C GLU A 24 9.04 -3.88 6.36
N ILE A 25 8.62 -2.67 6.73
CA ILE A 25 7.63 -2.46 7.81
C ILE A 25 6.31 -3.18 7.47
N PHE A 26 5.86 -3.09 6.22
CA PHE A 26 4.65 -3.78 5.75
C PHE A 26 4.76 -5.31 5.91
N LEU A 27 5.87 -5.90 5.48
CA LEU A 27 6.06 -7.36 5.51
C LEU A 27 6.19 -7.88 6.94
N THR A 28 6.91 -7.16 7.79
CA THR A 28 7.24 -7.59 9.16
C THR A 28 6.11 -7.32 10.16
N ARG A 29 5.31 -6.26 9.98
CA ARG A 29 4.23 -5.92 10.92
C ARG A 29 2.87 -6.50 10.50
N PRO A 30 1.99 -6.83 11.46
CA PRO A 30 0.61 -7.21 11.18
C PRO A 30 -0.26 -5.95 10.98
N ILE A 31 0.02 -5.18 9.93
CA ILE A 31 -0.74 -3.97 9.58
C ILE A 31 -1.99 -4.37 8.79
N GLU A 32 -3.16 -3.88 9.20
CA GLU A 32 -4.39 -3.99 8.42
C GLU A 32 -4.40 -2.88 7.36
N LEU A 33 -4.25 -3.26 6.10
CA LEU A 33 -4.17 -2.35 4.97
C LEU A 33 -5.56 -1.94 4.46
N ASN A 34 -6.37 -1.29 5.30
CA ASN A 34 -7.71 -0.85 4.90
C ASN A 34 -8.57 -1.98 4.30
N GLY A 35 -8.58 -3.15 4.96
CA GLY A 35 -9.28 -4.35 4.47
C GLY A 35 -8.55 -5.13 3.37
N MET A 36 -7.35 -4.69 2.96
CA MET A 36 -6.49 -5.44 2.05
C MET A 36 -5.61 -6.43 2.83
N THR A 37 -5.57 -7.69 2.38
CA THR A 37 -4.67 -8.70 2.96
C THR A 37 -3.25 -8.54 2.42
N LYS A 38 -2.26 -9.16 3.09
CA LYS A 38 -0.88 -9.17 2.60
C LYS A 38 -0.77 -9.76 1.19
N ASN A 39 -1.45 -10.87 0.94
CA ASN A 39 -1.47 -11.50 -0.38
C ASN A 39 -2.07 -10.59 -1.45
N GLN A 40 -3.17 -9.89 -1.14
CA GLN A 40 -3.77 -8.93 -2.07
C GLN A 40 -2.82 -7.78 -2.39
N CYS A 41 -2.10 -7.26 -1.40
CA CYS A 41 -1.05 -6.25 -1.60
C CYS A 41 0.07 -6.78 -2.51
N MET A 42 0.63 -7.96 -2.21
CA MET A 42 1.68 -8.60 -3.02
C MET A 42 1.24 -8.82 -4.47
N CYS A 43 0.05 -9.39 -4.69
CA CYS A 43 -0.51 -9.59 -6.02
C CYS A 43 -0.66 -8.25 -6.76
N THR A 44 -1.09 -7.19 -6.06
CA THR A 44 -1.24 -5.87 -6.65
C THR A 44 0.11 -5.27 -7.05
N LEU A 45 1.13 -5.41 -6.22
CA LEU A 45 2.49 -4.96 -6.54
C LEU A 45 3.04 -5.68 -7.76
N TYR A 46 2.97 -7.01 -7.81
CA TYR A 46 3.45 -7.77 -8.97
C TYR A 46 2.68 -7.41 -10.25
N TRP A 47 1.37 -7.19 -10.16
CA TRP A 47 0.59 -6.76 -11.32
C TRP A 47 1.03 -5.37 -11.80
N LEU A 48 1.21 -4.40 -10.89
CA LEU A 48 1.66 -3.05 -11.21
C LEU A 48 3.09 -3.03 -11.79
N GLU A 49 3.96 -3.90 -11.29
CA GLU A 49 5.34 -4.10 -11.77
C GLU A 49 5.30 -4.66 -13.20
N ALA A 50 4.51 -5.71 -13.44
CA ALA A 50 4.34 -6.31 -14.77
C ALA A 50 3.78 -5.31 -15.80
N LYS A 51 2.93 -4.36 -15.37
CA LYS A 51 2.40 -3.28 -16.22
C LYS A 51 3.31 -2.05 -16.30
N LYS A 52 4.50 -2.08 -15.70
CA LYS A 52 5.50 -0.99 -15.69
C LYS A 52 5.01 0.31 -15.04
N TYR A 53 4.06 0.23 -14.11
CA TYR A 53 3.64 1.38 -13.31
C TYR A 53 4.57 1.62 -12.12
N ILE A 54 5.14 0.55 -11.58
CA ILE A 54 6.13 0.60 -10.51
C ILE A 54 7.39 -0.14 -10.95
N TYR A 55 8.49 0.06 -10.23
CA TYR A 55 9.73 -0.67 -10.39
C TYR A 55 10.25 -1.08 -9.02
N ARG A 56 11.07 -2.13 -8.97
CA ARG A 56 11.75 -2.57 -7.76
C ARG A 56 13.16 -1.98 -7.72
N HIS A 57 13.56 -1.43 -6.58
CA HIS A 57 14.96 -1.08 -6.36
C HIS A 57 15.74 -2.35 -6.01
N HIS A 58 16.89 -2.56 -6.65
CA HIS A 58 17.66 -3.79 -6.47
C HIS A 58 18.57 -3.76 -5.23
N LEU A 59 18.84 -2.57 -4.68
CA LEU A 59 19.75 -2.36 -3.54
C LEU A 59 19.07 -2.54 -2.18
N SER A 60 17.74 -2.62 -2.14
CA SER A 60 16.98 -3.02 -0.97
C SER A 60 16.04 -4.13 -1.44
N ARG A 61 15.89 -5.21 -0.67
CA ARG A 61 15.12 -6.39 -1.11
C ARG A 61 13.63 -6.10 -1.36
N HIS A 62 13.18 -4.89 -1.08
CA HIS A 62 11.80 -4.59 -0.77
C HIS A 62 11.34 -3.18 -1.18
N GLU A 63 12.20 -2.26 -1.64
CA GLU A 63 11.69 -0.95 -2.06
C GLU A 63 11.07 -1.00 -3.46
N TYR A 64 9.83 -0.53 -3.54
CA TYR A 64 9.16 -0.23 -4.79
C TYR A 64 9.14 1.28 -5.00
N GLY A 65 9.30 1.71 -6.24
CA GLY A 65 9.17 3.10 -6.64
C GLY A 65 8.17 3.26 -7.78
N LEU A 66 7.62 4.46 -7.94
CA LEU A 66 6.73 4.78 -9.06
C LEU A 66 7.52 5.18 -10.30
N THR A 67 7.18 4.57 -11.44
CA THR A 67 7.68 5.03 -12.75
C THR A 67 6.99 6.35 -13.13
N ARG A 68 7.53 7.07 -14.14
CA ARG A 68 6.84 8.23 -14.74
C ARG A 68 5.43 7.89 -15.24
N ARG A 69 5.21 6.66 -15.70
CA ARG A 69 3.91 6.14 -16.11
C ARG A 69 2.99 5.93 -14.91
N GLY A 70 3.50 5.31 -13.83
CA GLY A 70 2.76 5.14 -12.58
C GLY A 70 2.31 6.47 -11.97
N LYS A 71 3.18 7.47 -11.93
CA LYS A 71 2.83 8.82 -11.42
C LYS A 71 1.72 9.49 -12.23
N ARG A 72 1.74 9.37 -13.56
CA ARG A 72 0.67 9.89 -14.43
C ARG A 72 -0.64 9.13 -14.24
N TRP A 73 -0.55 7.81 -14.19
CA TRP A 73 -1.71 6.96 -13.99
C TRP A 73 -2.37 7.21 -12.63
N TYR A 74 -1.59 7.40 -11.57
CA TYR A 74 -2.07 7.81 -10.24
C TYR A 74 -2.88 9.13 -10.29
N LYS A 75 -2.38 10.16 -10.99
CA LYS A 75 -3.09 11.44 -11.12
C LYS A 75 -4.46 11.28 -11.78
N LEU A 76 -4.52 10.52 -12.87
CA LEU A 76 -5.79 10.21 -13.55
C LEU A 76 -6.72 9.40 -12.64
N TYR A 77 -6.13 8.44 -11.92
CA TYR A 77 -6.86 7.57 -11.01
C TYR A 77 -7.54 8.37 -9.87
N ARG A 78 -6.86 9.36 -9.29
CA ARG A 78 -7.39 10.29 -8.27
C ARG A 78 -8.46 11.25 -8.79
N GLN A 79 -8.41 11.64 -10.06
CA GLN A 79 -9.40 12.56 -10.65
C GLN A 79 -10.75 11.88 -10.89
N ILE A 80 -10.75 10.58 -11.15
CA ILE A 80 -11.96 9.81 -11.46
C ILE A 80 -12.74 9.46 -10.17
N GLU A 81 -12.08 9.42 -9.02
CA GLU A 81 -12.70 9.06 -7.73
C GLU A 81 -12.44 10.16 -6.70
N VAL A 82 -13.31 11.17 -6.69
CA VAL A 82 -13.40 12.14 -5.57
C VAL A 82 -13.88 11.44 -4.29
N GLU A 83 -14.56 10.30 -4.42
CA GLU A 83 -15.24 9.60 -3.32
C GLU A 83 -14.38 8.59 -2.54
N MET A 84 -13.26 8.11 -3.09
CA MET A 84 -12.40 7.17 -2.37
C MET A 84 -11.36 7.89 -1.51
N VAL A 85 -11.58 7.86 -0.20
CA VAL A 85 -10.59 8.28 0.78
C VAL A 85 -9.51 7.19 0.89
N PHE A 86 -8.37 7.41 0.25
CA PHE A 86 -7.19 6.56 0.43
C PHE A 86 -6.51 6.90 1.76
N PRO A 87 -6.34 5.94 2.67
CA PRO A 87 -5.71 6.21 3.96
C PRO A 87 -4.20 6.39 3.81
N ARG A 88 -3.66 7.36 4.55
CA ARG A 88 -2.22 7.58 4.67
C ARG A 88 -1.54 6.40 5.36
N TRP A 89 -0.34 6.05 4.93
CA TRP A 89 0.50 5.01 5.49
C TRP A 89 0.74 5.20 6.99
N GLN A 90 1.12 6.42 7.40
CA GLN A 90 1.33 6.74 8.81
C GLN A 90 0.10 6.42 9.66
N THR A 91 -1.10 6.81 9.18
CA THR A 91 -2.36 6.53 9.87
C THR A 91 -2.65 5.03 9.98
N LEU A 92 -2.32 4.24 8.95
CA LEU A 92 -2.48 2.78 8.98
C LEU A 92 -1.57 2.13 10.04
N VAL A 93 -0.31 2.55 10.10
CA VAL A 93 0.64 2.07 11.10
C VAL A 93 0.16 2.43 12.51
N GLU A 94 -0.20 3.69 12.75
CA GLU A 94 -0.68 4.14 14.06
C GLU A 94 -1.95 3.41 14.52
N ARG A 95 -2.92 3.20 13.63
CA ARG A 95 -4.15 2.44 13.95
C ARG A 95 -3.85 0.99 14.29
N SER A 96 -2.95 0.34 13.54
CA SER A 96 -2.52 -1.03 13.83
C SER A 96 -1.89 -1.13 15.23
N GLU A 97 -1.00 -0.21 15.59
CA GLU A 97 -0.36 -0.20 16.91
C GLU A 97 -1.36 0.10 18.05
N ARG A 98 -2.33 1.00 17.85
CA ARG A 98 -3.40 1.26 18.84
C ARG A 98 -4.27 0.02 19.10
N LYS A 99 -4.65 -0.72 18.05
CA LYS A 99 -5.43 -1.96 18.17
C LYS A 99 -4.69 -3.02 19.00
N LYS A 100 -3.36 -3.13 18.83
CA LYS A 100 -2.53 -4.02 19.67
C LYS A 100 -2.53 -3.59 21.15
N ARG A 101 -2.39 -2.29 21.43
CA ARG A 101 -2.40 -1.77 22.81
C ARG A 101 -3.74 -2.02 23.49
N GLY A 102 -4.86 -1.80 22.79
CA GLY A 102 -6.20 -2.10 23.31
C GLY A 102 -6.42 -3.57 23.64
N ASN A 103 -5.87 -4.48 22.82
CA ASN A 103 -5.92 -5.93 23.08
C ASN A 103 -5.00 -6.38 24.23
N TRP A 104 -3.99 -5.59 24.59
CA TRP A 104 -3.12 -5.85 25.74
C TRP A 104 -3.76 -5.41 27.06
N THR A 105 -4.50 -4.28 27.07
CA THR A 105 -5.21 -3.80 28.25
C THR A 105 -6.47 -4.60 28.61
N ASN A 106 -7.00 -5.42 27.71
CA ASN A 106 -8.16 -6.29 27.96
C ASN A 106 -7.78 -7.70 28.44
N LYS A 107 -6.55 -7.89 28.96
CA LYS A 107 -6.06 -9.18 29.47
C LYS A 107 -5.79 -9.21 30.99
N ASN A 108 -6.30 -8.24 31.74
CA ASN A 108 -6.28 -8.25 33.22
C ASN A 108 -7.69 -8.30 33.77
#